data_AF-A0A969XHC7-F1
#
_entry.id   AF-A0A969XHC7-F1
#
_cell.length_a   1.000
_cell.length_b   1.000
_cell.length_c   1.000
_cell.angle_alpha   90.00
_cell.angle_beta   90.00
_cell.angle_gamma   90.00
#
_symmetry.space_group_name_H-M   'P 1'
#
loop_
_entity.id
_entity.type
_entity.pdbx_description
1 polymer ?
#
loop_
_entity_poly.entity_id
_entity_poly.type
_entity_poly.pdbx_seq_one_letter_code
_entity_poly.pdbx_strand_id
1 'polypeptide(L)'
;MSPLHHAADLRGAISIGLQEALRGLEEALADLTDAQFRAYPMAGEESIALIALRTLQDLDEHAVITQGGRPTFAHVADWAPGLLSEAADHRDDGALPSRDQVLDWLAAVRASAERLLVAASEEDLHGERSAEGSWPGSAASAYLASIYHAIDQVHRIWLLRGLLRATGKSRLEVLREATTPSTESAQAVAELHYGAVASGNLFVWRATLIRELRSPRRVAGVAPWTWWEAGRRAAEAGASYRFHREAEGDDSSRRLLFARTGGASGADGAEDTVSIHLALTDEGWRVNAAEY
;
A
#
# COMPACT_ATOMS: atom_id res chain seq x y z
N MET A 1 17.40 21.95 -45.38
CA MET A 1 16.64 21.55 -44.18
C MET A 1 17.39 20.40 -43.55
N SER A 2 18.13 20.64 -42.46
CA SER A 2 18.78 19.57 -41.70
C SER A 2 17.69 18.72 -41.03
N PRO A 3 17.80 17.38 -41.05
CA PRO A 3 16.84 16.52 -40.36
C PRO A 3 16.96 16.77 -38.86
N LEU A 4 15.82 16.86 -38.18
CA LEU A 4 15.73 17.01 -36.73
C LEU A 4 16.39 15.81 -36.03
N HIS A 5 17.51 16.05 -35.35
CA HIS A 5 18.20 15.10 -34.45
C HIS A 5 17.38 14.89 -33.15
N HIS A 6 16.19 14.30 -33.24
CA HIS A 6 15.29 14.10 -32.08
C HIS A 6 14.77 12.67 -31.90
N ALA A 7 15.42 11.67 -32.51
CA ALA A 7 15.34 10.33 -31.97
C ALA A 7 16.36 10.25 -30.83
N ALA A 8 15.92 10.16 -29.57
CA ALA A 8 16.82 9.83 -28.48
C ALA A 8 17.52 8.51 -28.84
N ASP A 9 18.85 8.48 -28.80
CA ASP A 9 19.59 7.23 -28.90
C ASP A 9 19.14 6.28 -27.75
N LEU A 10 19.38 4.98 -27.89
CA LEU A 10 18.91 3.98 -26.91
C LEU A 10 19.31 4.35 -25.47
N ARG A 11 20.54 4.85 -25.29
CA ARG A 11 21.03 5.33 -24.00
C ARG A 11 20.21 6.50 -23.47
N GLY A 12 19.90 7.49 -24.29
CA GLY A 12 19.05 8.62 -23.93
C GLY A 12 17.65 8.19 -23.51
N ALA A 13 17.04 7.24 -24.24
CA ALA A 13 15.74 6.68 -23.88
C ALA A 13 15.77 5.94 -22.53
N ILE A 14 16.80 5.11 -22.30
CA ILE A 14 17.00 4.43 -21.01
C ILE A 14 17.22 5.45 -19.89
N SER A 15 18.01 6.50 -20.14
CA SER A 15 18.29 7.55 -19.14
C SER A 15 17.02 8.25 -18.70
N ILE A 16 16.14 8.61 -19.64
CA ILE A 16 14.85 9.22 -19.32
C ILE A 16 14.00 8.25 -18.51
N GLY A 17 13.85 7.01 -18.97
CA GLY A 17 13.04 6.00 -18.26
C GLY A 17 13.54 5.73 -16.83
N LEU A 18 14.85 5.65 -16.64
CA LEU A 18 15.47 5.44 -15.34
C LEU A 18 15.24 6.63 -14.41
N GLN A 19 15.39 7.86 -14.91
CA GLN A 19 15.12 9.07 -14.13
C GLN A 19 13.66 9.17 -13.70
N GLU A 20 12.73 8.89 -14.60
CA GLU A 20 11.30 8.90 -14.29
C GLU A 20 10.92 7.80 -13.29
N ALA A 21 11.48 6.59 -13.42
CA ALA A 21 11.24 5.51 -12.46
C ALA A 21 11.77 5.85 -11.05
N LEU A 22 13.02 6.32 -10.96
CA LEU A 22 13.65 6.68 -9.68
C LEU A 22 12.98 7.89 -9.03
N ARG A 23 12.58 8.89 -9.83
CA ARG A 23 11.85 10.07 -9.35
C ARG A 23 10.44 9.70 -8.92
N GLY A 24 9.74 8.86 -9.69
CA GLY A 24 8.42 8.36 -9.35
C GLY A 24 8.43 7.60 -8.02
N LEU A 25 9.46 6.79 -7.77
CA LEU A 25 9.63 6.10 -6.49
C LEU A 25 9.91 7.07 -5.34
N GLU A 26 10.78 8.05 -5.54
CA GLU A 26 11.05 9.11 -4.55
C GLU A 26 9.76 9.87 -4.18
N GLU A 27 9.00 10.34 -5.18
CA GLU A 27 7.74 11.05 -4.99
C GLU A 27 6.67 10.14 -4.35
N ALA A 28 6.65 8.85 -4.71
CA ALA A 28 5.76 7.86 -4.12
C ALA A 28 6.11 7.56 -2.65
N LEU A 29 7.30 7.89 -2.15
CA LEU A 29 7.67 7.71 -0.75
C LEU A 29 7.67 9.03 0.04
N ALA A 30 7.77 10.17 -0.65
CA ALA A 30 7.80 11.49 -0.05
C ALA A 30 6.61 11.74 0.90
N ASP A 31 6.87 12.42 2.01
CA ASP A 31 5.87 12.81 3.04
C ASP A 31 5.14 11.67 3.77
N LEU A 32 5.50 10.40 3.56
CA LEU A 32 5.00 9.32 4.42
C LEU A 32 5.63 9.41 5.81
N THR A 33 4.86 9.24 6.87
CA THR A 33 5.45 8.96 8.20
C THR A 33 6.02 7.55 8.23
N ASP A 34 6.95 7.24 9.14
CA ASP A 34 7.47 5.87 9.28
C ASP A 34 6.36 4.85 9.59
N ALA A 35 5.34 5.26 10.36
CA ALA A 35 4.16 4.42 10.60
C ALA A 35 3.39 4.12 9.31
N GLN A 36 3.15 5.13 8.46
CA GLN A 36 2.48 4.95 7.17
C GLN A 36 3.33 4.14 6.18
N PHE A 37 4.64 4.34 6.20
CA PHE A 37 5.58 3.60 5.36
C PHE A 37 5.57 2.11 5.72
N ARG A 38 5.49 1.76 7.01
CA ARG A 38 5.43 0.37 7.48
C ARG A 38 4.03 -0.22 7.55
N ALA A 39 2.99 0.59 7.37
CA ALA A 39 1.62 0.13 7.42
C ALA A 39 1.34 -0.91 6.32
N TYR A 40 0.38 -1.80 6.60
CA TYR A 40 -0.20 -2.77 5.68
C TYR A 40 -1.62 -2.33 5.34
N PRO A 41 -1.80 -1.44 4.34
CA PRO A 41 -3.08 -0.78 4.12
C PRO A 41 -4.13 -1.73 3.55
N MET A 42 -3.70 -2.88 3.02
CA MET A 42 -4.53 -3.93 2.44
C MET A 42 -4.12 -5.29 3.01
N ALA A 43 -5.12 -6.08 3.42
CA ALA A 43 -4.90 -7.44 3.91
C ALA A 43 -4.42 -8.37 2.80
N GLY A 44 -3.36 -9.14 3.06
CA GLY A 44 -2.76 -10.03 2.06
C GLY A 44 -1.85 -9.31 1.07
N GLU A 45 -1.74 -7.98 1.17
CA GLU A 45 -0.74 -7.20 0.46
C GLU A 45 0.44 -6.89 1.37
N GLU A 46 1.50 -6.40 0.77
CA GLU A 46 2.73 -6.01 1.44
C GLU A 46 2.65 -4.58 1.98
N SER A 47 3.50 -4.26 2.96
CA SER A 47 3.67 -2.88 3.38
C SER A 47 4.34 -2.05 2.28
N ILE A 48 4.11 -0.73 2.31
CA ILE A 48 4.78 0.19 1.39
C ILE A 48 6.31 0.06 1.51
N ALA A 49 6.81 -0.13 2.74
CA ALA A 49 8.22 -0.35 3.03
C ALA A 49 8.78 -1.59 2.32
N LEU A 50 8.09 -2.72 2.40
CA LEU A 50 8.56 -3.94 1.75
C LEU A 50 8.60 -3.77 0.24
N ILE A 51 7.52 -3.23 -0.36
CA ILE A 51 7.45 -2.96 -1.80
C ILE A 51 8.63 -2.06 -2.23
N ALA A 52 8.85 -0.95 -1.53
CA ALA A 52 9.94 -0.02 -1.83
C ALA A 52 11.33 -0.68 -1.76
N LEU A 53 11.57 -1.50 -0.73
CA LEU A 53 12.85 -2.21 -0.55
C LEU A 53 13.11 -3.21 -1.68
N ARG A 54 12.09 -3.97 -2.10
CA ARG A 54 12.21 -4.90 -3.23
C ARG A 54 12.51 -4.18 -4.52
N THR A 55 11.75 -3.12 -4.81
CA THR A 55 11.96 -2.29 -6.00
C THR A 55 13.35 -1.70 -6.02
N LEU A 56 13.83 -1.21 -4.87
CA LEU A 56 15.16 -0.63 -4.76
C LEU A 56 16.27 -1.68 -4.95
N GLN A 57 16.08 -2.89 -4.41
CA GLN A 57 17.03 -3.99 -4.61
C GLN A 57 17.07 -4.45 -6.06
N ASP A 58 15.93 -4.55 -6.73
CA ASP A 58 15.82 -4.85 -8.16
C ASP A 58 16.53 -3.80 -9.02
N LEU A 59 16.33 -2.51 -8.72
CA LEU A 59 17.04 -1.41 -9.37
C LEU A 59 18.56 -1.48 -9.14
N ASP A 60 19.02 -1.73 -7.91
CA ASP A 60 20.45 -1.86 -7.64
C ASP A 60 21.05 -3.10 -8.33
N GLU A 61 20.31 -4.21 -8.33
CA GLU A 61 20.75 -5.45 -8.97
C GLU A 61 20.89 -5.29 -10.49
N HIS A 62 19.89 -4.70 -11.16
CA HIS A 62 19.84 -4.66 -12.62
C HIS A 62 20.41 -3.37 -13.23
N ALA A 63 20.27 -2.22 -12.58
CA ALA A 63 20.80 -0.94 -13.07
C ALA A 63 22.21 -0.62 -12.53
N VAL A 64 22.69 -1.33 -11.50
CA VAL A 64 24.05 -1.13 -10.94
C VAL A 64 24.91 -2.38 -11.05
N ILE A 65 24.58 -3.46 -10.33
CA ILE A 65 25.44 -4.65 -10.21
C ILE A 65 25.61 -5.35 -11.56
N THR A 66 24.50 -5.63 -12.26
CA THR A 66 24.50 -6.26 -13.59
C THR A 66 25.34 -5.46 -14.61
N GLN A 67 25.49 -4.16 -14.39
CA GLN A 67 26.23 -3.25 -15.27
C GLN A 67 27.73 -3.15 -14.90
N GLY A 68 28.20 -3.99 -13.98
CA GLY A 68 29.59 -4.01 -13.49
C GLY A 68 29.83 -3.10 -12.26
N GLY A 69 28.77 -2.54 -11.68
CA GLY A 69 28.82 -1.78 -10.44
C GLY A 69 28.97 -2.67 -9.20
N ARG A 70 29.04 -2.02 -8.04
CA ARG A 70 28.96 -2.68 -6.72
C ARG A 70 27.61 -2.38 -6.09
N PRO A 71 27.07 -3.28 -5.24
CA PRO A 71 25.85 -3.00 -4.49
C PRO A 71 25.98 -1.68 -3.72
N THR A 72 24.94 -0.85 -3.77
CA THR A 72 24.94 0.45 -3.09
C THR A 72 24.46 0.36 -1.64
N PHE A 73 23.82 -0.74 -1.28
CA PHE A 73 23.42 -1.10 0.08
C PHE A 73 23.44 -2.61 0.27
N ALA A 74 23.20 -3.06 1.51
CA ALA A 74 23.17 -4.49 1.82
C ALA A 74 21.87 -5.13 1.28
N HIS A 75 22.01 -6.03 0.31
CA HIS A 75 20.90 -6.81 -0.21
C HIS A 75 20.51 -7.89 0.80
N VAL A 76 19.20 -8.12 0.92
CA VAL A 76 18.66 -9.16 1.81
C VAL A 76 17.88 -10.13 0.96
N ALA A 77 18.24 -11.41 1.01
CA ALA A 77 17.57 -12.46 0.22
C ALA A 77 16.06 -12.52 0.48
N ASP A 78 15.66 -12.14 1.69
CA ASP A 78 14.28 -12.09 2.11
C ASP A 78 13.44 -10.96 1.48
N TRP A 79 14.09 -9.99 0.83
CA TRP A 79 13.44 -8.97 0.02
C TRP A 79 13.31 -9.41 -1.45
N ALA A 80 13.81 -10.58 -1.84
CA ALA A 80 13.69 -11.04 -3.22
C ALA A 80 12.21 -11.37 -3.60
N PRO A 81 11.80 -11.12 -4.85
CA PRO A 81 10.49 -11.52 -5.36
C PRO A 81 10.30 -13.05 -5.28
N GLY A 82 9.10 -13.52 -4.91
CA GLY A 82 8.74 -14.95 -4.96
C GLY A 82 8.98 -15.75 -3.66
N LEU A 83 9.65 -15.18 -2.66
CA LEU A 83 9.76 -15.74 -1.31
C LEU A 83 8.72 -15.16 -0.35
N LEU A 84 7.48 -15.02 -0.81
CA LEU A 84 6.33 -14.95 0.10
C LEU A 84 6.06 -16.36 0.64
N SER A 85 7.02 -16.85 1.44
CA SER A 85 6.75 -17.90 2.40
C SER A 85 5.62 -17.41 3.32
N GLU A 86 4.74 -18.31 3.74
CA GLU A 86 3.72 -18.08 4.77
C GLU A 86 4.28 -17.47 6.09
N ALA A 87 5.62 -17.33 6.20
CA ALA A 87 6.35 -16.67 7.27
C ALA A 87 6.47 -15.13 7.17
N ALA A 88 6.03 -14.48 6.10
CA ALA A 88 6.08 -13.01 5.99
C ALA A 88 5.17 -12.29 7.02
N ASP A 89 4.20 -13.00 7.59
CA ASP A 89 3.21 -12.48 8.55
C ASP A 89 3.76 -12.25 9.97
N HIS A 90 5.00 -12.65 10.28
CA HIS A 90 5.56 -12.63 11.64
C HIS A 90 6.94 -11.97 11.77
N ARG A 91 7.35 -11.12 10.82
CA ARG A 91 8.57 -10.34 11.05
C ARG A 91 8.31 -9.21 12.02
N ASP A 92 9.21 -9.12 12.99
CA ASP A 92 9.30 -8.00 13.92
C ASP A 92 9.43 -6.70 13.10
N ASP A 93 8.38 -5.87 13.08
CA ASP A 93 8.31 -4.60 12.35
C ASP A 93 9.47 -3.64 12.75
N GLY A 94 10.17 -3.94 13.84
CA GLY A 94 11.40 -3.27 14.28
C GLY A 94 12.63 -3.50 13.39
N ALA A 95 12.61 -4.47 12.47
CA ALA A 95 13.77 -4.81 11.62
C ALA A 95 13.78 -4.12 10.24
N LEU A 96 12.70 -3.44 9.83
CA LEU A 96 12.67 -2.70 8.57
C LEU A 96 13.39 -1.35 8.72
N PRO A 97 14.18 -0.91 7.72
CA PRO A 97 14.81 0.41 7.71
C PRO A 97 13.76 1.54 7.78
N SER A 98 14.18 2.73 8.20
CA SER A 98 13.29 3.92 8.15
C SER A 98 13.07 4.36 6.71
N ARG A 99 12.02 5.17 6.48
CA ARG A 99 11.79 5.79 5.17
C ARG A 99 13.00 6.57 4.69
N ASP A 100 13.60 7.36 5.58
CA ASP A 100 14.74 8.23 5.25
C ASP A 100 15.96 7.41 4.82
N GLN A 101 16.22 6.29 5.49
CA GLN A 101 17.30 5.39 5.09
C GLN A 101 17.07 4.78 3.69
N VAL A 102 15.82 4.45 3.35
CA VAL A 102 15.47 3.96 2.01
C VAL A 102 15.64 5.06 0.95
N LEU A 103 15.31 6.31 1.27
CA LEU A 103 15.53 7.44 0.37
C LEU A 103 17.03 7.73 0.15
N ASP A 104 17.85 7.59 1.19
CA ASP A 104 19.32 7.70 1.07
C ASP A 104 19.89 6.61 0.15
N TRP A 105 19.43 5.37 0.29
CA TRP A 105 19.81 4.29 -0.61
C TRP A 105 19.32 4.51 -2.04
N LEU A 106 18.09 5.04 -2.23
CA LEU A 106 17.57 5.42 -3.55
C LEU A 106 18.46 6.47 -4.24
N ALA A 107 18.94 7.47 -3.50
CA ALA A 107 19.88 8.46 -4.02
C ALA A 107 21.23 7.82 -4.42
N ALA A 108 21.72 6.84 -3.64
CA ALA A 108 22.95 6.12 -3.94
C ALA A 108 22.82 5.22 -5.20
N VAL A 109 21.69 4.52 -5.36
CA VAL A 109 21.34 3.76 -6.57
C VAL A 109 21.29 4.68 -7.77
N ARG A 110 20.57 5.82 -7.68
CA ARG A 110 20.48 6.82 -8.76
C ARG A 110 21.86 7.25 -9.24
N ALA A 111 22.71 7.72 -8.32
CA ALA A 111 24.05 8.20 -8.66
C ALA A 111 24.92 7.11 -9.31
N SER A 112 24.78 5.86 -8.87
CA SER A 112 25.57 4.75 -9.41
C SER A 112 25.08 4.31 -10.79
N ALA A 113 23.77 4.14 -10.96
CA ALA A 113 23.17 3.72 -12.21
C ALA A 113 23.36 4.77 -13.32
N GLU A 114 23.16 6.05 -13.02
CA GLU A 114 23.38 7.14 -13.98
C GLU A 114 24.85 7.19 -14.45
N ARG A 115 25.80 7.06 -13.52
CA ARG A 115 27.23 7.03 -13.86
C ARG A 115 27.58 5.86 -14.77
N LEU A 116 27.03 4.67 -14.50
CA LEU A 116 27.28 3.46 -15.31
C LEU A 116 26.64 3.59 -16.69
N LEU A 117 25.41 4.12 -16.77
CA LEU A 117 24.72 4.34 -18.04
C LEU A 117 25.43 5.37 -18.92
N VAL A 118 25.93 6.47 -18.34
CA VAL A 118 26.71 7.48 -19.08
C VAL A 118 28.00 6.89 -19.65
N ALA A 119 28.65 6.00 -18.90
CA ALA A 119 29.88 5.33 -19.33
C ALA A 119 29.65 4.23 -20.37
N ALA A 120 28.43 3.70 -20.50
CA ALA A 120 28.12 2.63 -21.44
C ALA A 120 28.16 3.11 -22.90
N SER A 121 28.84 2.36 -23.75
CA SER A 121 28.75 2.51 -25.20
C SER A 121 27.47 1.84 -25.74
N GLU A 122 27.13 2.12 -27.01
CA GLU A 122 26.00 1.47 -27.67
C GLU A 122 26.22 -0.05 -27.79
N GLU A 123 27.45 -0.47 -28.09
CA GLU A 123 27.83 -1.89 -28.10
C GLU A 123 27.66 -2.53 -26.72
N ASP A 124 28.08 -1.84 -25.65
CA ASP A 124 27.90 -2.31 -24.27
C ASP A 124 26.42 -2.52 -23.91
N LEU A 125 25.54 -1.63 -24.38
CA LEU A 125 24.10 -1.71 -24.11
C LEU A 125 23.44 -2.90 -24.84
N HIS A 126 23.92 -3.25 -26.02
CA HIS A 126 23.49 -4.44 -26.76
C HIS A 126 24.19 -5.72 -26.31
N GLY A 127 25.36 -5.61 -25.69
CA GLY A 127 26.14 -6.73 -25.19
C GLY A 127 25.42 -7.52 -24.11
N GLU A 128 25.57 -8.84 -24.18
CA GLU A 128 25.06 -9.77 -23.17
C GLU A 128 25.78 -9.55 -21.84
N ARG A 129 25.00 -9.46 -20.76
CA ARG A 129 25.54 -9.51 -19.40
C ARG A 129 25.53 -10.99 -19.02
N SER A 130 26.71 -11.59 -19.09
CA SER A 130 26.96 -13.04 -19.13
C SER A 130 26.20 -13.89 -18.10
N ALA A 131 25.98 -15.16 -18.46
CA ALA A 131 25.31 -16.27 -17.76
C ALA A 131 25.76 -16.63 -16.32
N GLU A 132 26.60 -15.81 -15.67
CA GLU A 132 26.95 -15.91 -14.25
C GLU A 132 26.27 -14.83 -13.37
N GLY A 133 25.62 -13.83 -13.99
CA GLY A 133 24.75 -12.84 -13.31
C GLY A 133 23.28 -13.26 -13.31
N SER A 134 22.43 -12.56 -12.55
CA SER A 134 21.01 -12.87 -12.39
C SER A 134 20.12 -12.54 -13.61
N TRP A 135 20.65 -11.83 -14.61
CA TRP A 135 19.87 -11.37 -15.77
C TRP A 135 20.26 -12.08 -17.08
N PRO A 136 19.39 -12.92 -17.64
CA PRO A 136 19.60 -13.50 -18.97
C PRO A 136 19.23 -12.46 -20.05
N GLY A 137 20.18 -11.63 -20.46
CA GLY A 137 19.93 -10.65 -21.53
C GLY A 137 21.02 -9.60 -21.73
N SER A 138 20.68 -8.58 -22.52
CA SER A 138 21.55 -7.43 -22.74
C SER A 138 21.51 -6.44 -21.57
N ALA A 139 22.50 -5.56 -21.48
CA ALA A 139 22.46 -4.44 -20.53
C ALA A 139 21.19 -3.60 -20.69
N ALA A 140 20.82 -3.28 -21.93
CA ALA A 140 19.61 -2.53 -22.22
C ALA A 140 18.35 -3.23 -21.70
N SER A 141 18.23 -4.56 -21.85
CA SER A 141 17.05 -5.27 -21.34
C SER A 141 17.00 -5.30 -19.81
N ALA A 142 18.15 -5.36 -19.12
CA ALA A 142 18.20 -5.26 -17.66
C ALA A 142 17.72 -3.89 -17.15
N TYR A 143 18.18 -2.80 -17.78
CA TYR A 143 17.68 -1.46 -17.48
C TYR A 143 16.18 -1.33 -17.75
N LEU A 144 15.72 -1.76 -18.92
CA LEU A 144 14.30 -1.63 -19.29
C LEU A 144 13.39 -2.45 -18.37
N ALA A 145 13.81 -3.64 -17.95
CA ALA A 145 13.05 -4.47 -17.03
C ALA A 145 12.92 -3.84 -15.64
N SER A 146 14.03 -3.35 -15.07
CA SER A 146 14.00 -2.67 -13.76
C SER A 146 13.23 -1.34 -13.81
N ILE A 147 13.31 -0.58 -14.91
CA ILE A 147 12.47 0.60 -15.14
C ILE A 147 10.98 0.22 -15.13
N TYR A 148 10.61 -0.80 -15.91
CA TYR A 148 9.22 -1.26 -15.99
C TYR A 148 8.69 -1.74 -14.63
N HIS A 149 9.49 -2.55 -13.93
CA HIS A 149 9.13 -3.06 -12.61
C HIS A 149 8.97 -1.91 -11.60
N ALA A 150 9.89 -0.95 -11.58
CA ALA A 150 9.82 0.19 -10.68
C ALA A 150 8.57 1.05 -10.92
N ILE A 151 8.23 1.32 -12.17
CA ILE A 151 7.01 2.09 -12.50
C ILE A 151 5.74 1.35 -12.04
N ASP A 152 5.67 0.02 -12.23
CA ASP A 152 4.56 -0.79 -11.73
C ASP A 152 4.43 -0.70 -10.19
N GLN A 153 5.54 -0.83 -9.47
CA GLN A 153 5.53 -0.72 -8.00
C GLN A 153 5.22 0.71 -7.52
N VAL A 154 5.63 1.75 -8.25
CA VAL A 154 5.23 3.15 -7.97
C VAL A 154 3.71 3.28 -7.99
N HIS A 155 3.03 2.75 -9.00
CA HIS A 155 1.57 2.77 -9.06
C HIS A 155 0.94 2.02 -7.88
N ARG A 156 1.47 0.84 -7.53
CA ARG A 156 1.00 0.07 -6.37
C ARG A 156 1.16 0.86 -5.07
N ILE A 157 2.30 1.52 -4.85
CA ILE A 157 2.53 2.38 -3.70
C ILE A 157 1.53 3.53 -3.69
N TRP A 158 1.29 4.21 -4.80
CA TRP A 158 0.30 5.29 -4.88
C TRP A 158 -1.12 4.83 -4.51
N LEU A 159 -1.52 3.64 -4.95
CA LEU A 159 -2.80 3.05 -4.56
C LEU A 159 -2.85 2.82 -3.05
N LEU A 160 -1.82 2.18 -2.48
CA LEU A 160 -1.74 1.93 -1.04
C LEU A 160 -1.72 3.22 -0.21
N ARG A 161 -1.05 4.27 -0.70
CA ARG A 161 -1.10 5.62 -0.09
C ARG A 161 -2.49 6.23 -0.16
N GLY A 162 -3.14 6.09 -1.31
CA GLY A 162 -4.53 6.51 -1.51
C GLY A 162 -5.45 5.83 -0.48
N LEU A 163 -5.24 4.55 -0.21
CA LEU A 163 -5.96 3.83 0.85
C LEU A 163 -5.65 4.38 2.21
N LEU A 164 -4.37 4.55 2.57
CA LEU A 164 -4.00 5.14 3.86
C LEU A 164 -4.62 6.51 4.07
N ARG A 165 -4.95 7.26 3.00
CA ARG A 165 -5.66 8.54 3.05
C ARG A 165 -7.20 8.41 2.99
N ALA A 166 -7.71 7.34 2.41
CA ALA A 166 -9.14 7.07 2.31
C ALA A 166 -9.67 6.34 3.56
N THR A 167 -8.82 5.56 4.21
CA THR A 167 -9.09 4.76 5.41
C THR A 167 -8.38 5.34 6.64
N GLY A 168 -7.37 6.18 6.45
CA GLY A 168 -6.72 7.00 7.47
C GLY A 168 -6.80 8.49 7.10
N LYS A 169 -6.77 9.34 8.11
CA LYS A 169 -7.03 10.78 7.98
C LYS A 169 -5.94 11.54 7.25
N SER A 170 -6.31 12.66 6.64
CA SER A 170 -5.35 13.62 6.09
C SER A 170 -4.39 14.14 7.17
N ARG A 171 -3.19 14.59 6.77
CA ARG A 171 -2.20 15.21 7.67
C ARG A 171 -2.79 16.36 8.51
N LEU A 172 -3.74 17.12 7.94
CA LEU A 172 -4.45 18.20 8.63
C LEU A 172 -5.45 17.69 9.68
N GLU A 173 -6.09 16.57 9.42
CA GLU A 173 -7.02 15.92 10.35
C GLU A 173 -6.28 15.18 11.47
N VAL A 174 -5.17 14.50 11.17
CA VAL A 174 -4.28 13.90 12.19
C VAL A 174 -3.73 14.99 13.13
N LEU A 175 -3.34 16.15 12.61
CA LEU A 175 -2.90 17.28 13.42
C LEU A 175 -4.05 17.93 14.21
N ARG A 176 -5.28 17.98 13.67
CA ARG A 176 -6.48 18.48 14.37
C ARG A 176 -6.98 17.55 15.46
N GLU A 177 -6.81 16.25 15.30
CA GLU A 177 -7.26 15.27 16.28
C GLU A 177 -6.22 14.86 17.31
N ALA A 178 -4.93 15.00 17.01
CA ALA A 178 -3.90 15.02 18.04
C ALA A 178 -4.21 16.08 19.11
N THR A 179 -5.02 17.09 18.77
CA THR A 179 -5.60 18.04 19.73
C THR A 179 -6.96 17.64 20.31
N THR A 180 -7.76 16.76 19.68
CA THR A 180 -8.95 16.09 20.27
C THR A 180 -9.49 14.95 19.36
N PRO A 181 -9.40 13.66 19.73
CA PRO A 181 -10.06 12.59 18.96
C PRO A 181 -11.58 12.72 19.11
N SER A 182 -12.26 13.17 18.04
CA SER A 182 -13.71 13.45 18.08
C SER A 182 -14.55 12.27 17.60
N THR A 183 -15.80 12.23 18.04
CA THR A 183 -16.83 11.29 17.55
C THR A 183 -17.03 11.35 16.04
N GLU A 184 -16.89 12.54 15.43
CA GLU A 184 -17.10 12.75 13.99
C GLU A 184 -16.20 11.87 13.14
N SER A 185 -14.97 11.62 13.58
CA SER A 185 -14.14 10.67 12.85
C SER A 185 -14.58 9.22 13.01
N ALA A 186 -14.95 8.80 14.22
CA ALA A 186 -15.34 7.40 14.43
C ALA A 186 -16.57 7.10 13.55
N GLN A 187 -17.47 8.09 13.43
CA GLN A 187 -18.60 8.04 12.51
C GLN A 187 -18.16 7.91 11.05
N ALA A 188 -17.21 8.70 10.57
CA ALA A 188 -16.74 8.61 9.18
C ALA A 188 -16.19 7.21 8.83
N VAL A 189 -15.45 6.58 9.75
CA VAL A 189 -14.95 5.20 9.55
C VAL A 189 -16.11 4.19 9.51
N ALA A 190 -17.11 4.34 10.38
CA ALA A 190 -18.29 3.49 10.39
C ALA A 190 -19.17 3.64 9.13
N GLU A 191 -19.36 4.87 8.65
CA GLU A 191 -20.07 5.14 7.41
C GLU A 191 -19.33 4.56 6.19
N LEU A 192 -18.00 4.69 6.16
CA LEU A 192 -17.17 4.05 5.13
C LEU A 192 -17.31 2.53 5.17
N HIS A 193 -17.35 1.93 6.37
CA HIS A 193 -17.53 0.49 6.56
C HIS A 193 -18.85 -0.01 5.96
N TYR A 194 -19.98 0.60 6.33
CA TYR A 194 -21.29 0.23 5.78
C TYR A 194 -21.43 0.58 4.29
N GLY A 195 -20.88 1.71 3.84
CA GLY A 195 -20.86 2.10 2.43
C GLY A 195 -20.06 1.12 1.56
N ALA A 196 -18.97 0.57 2.09
CA ALA A 196 -18.20 -0.48 1.41
C ALA A 196 -18.98 -1.79 1.28
N VAL A 197 -19.77 -2.17 2.29
CA VAL A 197 -20.71 -3.29 2.18
C VAL A 197 -21.75 -3.03 1.10
N ALA A 198 -22.40 -1.87 1.12
CA ALA A 198 -23.45 -1.53 0.15
C ALA A 198 -22.93 -1.57 -1.30
N SER A 199 -21.74 -1.02 -1.54
CA SER A 199 -21.10 -0.99 -2.86
C SER A 199 -20.42 -2.30 -3.29
N GLY A 200 -20.38 -3.32 -2.42
CA GLY A 200 -19.72 -4.59 -2.72
C GLY A 200 -18.19 -4.48 -2.72
N ASN A 201 -17.64 -3.43 -2.11
CA ASN A 201 -16.22 -3.18 -2.02
C ASN A 201 -15.61 -3.87 -0.79
N LEU A 202 -15.39 -5.19 -0.91
CA LEU A 202 -14.78 -6.03 0.14
C LEU A 202 -13.46 -5.44 0.65
N PHE A 203 -12.74 -4.77 -0.23
CA PHE A 203 -11.43 -4.23 0.03
C PHE A 203 -11.46 -3.02 0.96
N VAL A 204 -12.27 -1.99 0.65
CA VAL A 204 -12.47 -0.85 1.54
C VAL A 204 -13.05 -1.33 2.87
N TRP A 205 -13.98 -2.28 2.83
CA TRP A 205 -14.58 -2.87 4.01
C TRP A 205 -13.53 -3.48 4.95
N ARG A 206 -12.64 -4.35 4.45
CA ARG A 206 -11.56 -4.93 5.28
C ARG A 206 -10.63 -3.85 5.82
N ALA A 207 -10.28 -2.84 5.03
CA ALA A 207 -9.34 -1.80 5.46
C ALA A 207 -9.86 -0.95 6.63
N THR A 208 -11.18 -0.82 6.80
CA THR A 208 -11.76 -0.16 7.98
C THR A 208 -11.62 -0.97 9.27
N LEU A 209 -11.36 -2.28 9.21
CA LEU A 209 -11.20 -3.14 10.38
C LEU A 209 -9.87 -2.86 11.11
N ILE A 210 -9.81 -3.19 12.40
CA ILE A 210 -8.54 -3.27 13.15
C ILE A 210 -7.60 -4.30 12.50
N ARG A 211 -6.29 -4.13 12.67
CA ARG A 211 -5.25 -4.92 12.01
C ARG A 211 -5.45 -6.43 12.21
N GLU A 212 -5.85 -6.83 13.41
CA GLU A 212 -6.08 -8.21 13.82
C GLU A 212 -7.21 -8.88 13.03
N LEU A 213 -8.24 -8.12 12.64
CA LEU A 213 -9.40 -8.61 11.91
C LEU A 213 -9.25 -8.52 10.38
N ARG A 214 -8.20 -7.85 9.90
CA ARG A 214 -7.90 -7.78 8.46
C ARG A 214 -7.43 -9.12 7.91
N SER A 215 -6.75 -9.95 8.69
CA SER A 215 -6.20 -11.22 8.23
C SER A 215 -7.29 -12.30 8.04
N PRO A 216 -7.27 -13.07 6.93
CA PRO A 216 -8.26 -14.12 6.68
C PRO A 216 -8.10 -15.36 7.58
N ARG A 217 -7.02 -15.45 8.37
CA ARG A 217 -6.76 -16.57 9.27
C ARG A 217 -6.50 -16.03 10.69
N ARG A 218 -7.35 -16.47 11.62
CA ARG A 218 -7.26 -16.39 13.10
C ARG A 218 -8.14 -15.32 13.78
N VAL A 219 -9.40 -15.70 14.05
CA VAL A 219 -9.95 -15.79 15.43
C VAL A 219 -11.00 -16.91 15.42
N ALA A 220 -10.85 -17.92 16.28
CA ALA A 220 -11.93 -18.90 16.48
C ALA A 220 -13.12 -18.18 17.14
N GLY A 221 -14.26 -18.10 16.44
CA GLY A 221 -15.49 -17.49 16.96
C GLY A 221 -15.80 -16.08 16.48
N VAL A 222 -14.90 -15.42 15.72
CA VAL A 222 -15.15 -14.12 15.09
C VAL A 222 -14.58 -14.17 13.69
N ALA A 223 -15.41 -14.47 12.70
CA ALA A 223 -14.99 -14.46 11.31
C ALA A 223 -15.48 -13.16 10.67
N PRO A 224 -14.63 -12.14 10.49
CA PRO A 224 -14.96 -10.94 9.71
C PRO A 224 -15.66 -11.29 8.38
N TRP A 225 -15.30 -12.42 7.78
CA TRP A 225 -16.00 -12.94 6.60
C TRP A 225 -17.52 -13.16 6.79
N THR A 226 -17.95 -13.67 7.95
CA THR A 226 -19.39 -13.85 8.25
C THR A 226 -20.12 -12.51 8.36
N TRP A 227 -19.44 -11.47 8.85
CA TRP A 227 -19.97 -10.11 8.86
C TRP A 227 -20.09 -9.54 7.46
N TRP A 228 -19.07 -9.73 6.62
CA TRP A 228 -19.13 -9.36 5.21
C TRP A 228 -20.31 -10.04 4.50
N GLU A 229 -20.47 -11.35 4.65
CA GLU A 229 -21.57 -12.10 4.03
C GLU A 229 -22.94 -11.68 4.58
N ALA A 230 -23.05 -11.41 5.87
CA ALA A 230 -24.29 -10.90 6.47
C ALA A 230 -24.65 -9.52 5.93
N GLY A 231 -23.69 -8.60 5.93
CA GLY A 231 -23.86 -7.26 5.39
C GLY A 231 -24.18 -7.25 3.91
N ARG A 232 -23.50 -8.07 3.10
CA ARG A 232 -23.79 -8.20 1.67
C ARG A 232 -25.20 -8.69 1.41
N ARG A 233 -25.65 -9.73 2.13
CA ARG A 233 -27.04 -10.21 2.03
C ARG A 233 -28.04 -9.13 2.42
N ALA A 234 -27.79 -8.36 3.48
CA ALA A 234 -28.65 -7.26 3.88
C ALA A 234 -28.70 -6.16 2.81
N ALA A 235 -27.53 -5.71 2.32
CA ALA A 235 -27.44 -4.68 1.29
C ALA A 235 -28.08 -5.09 -0.04
N GLU A 236 -27.89 -6.35 -0.47
CA GLU A 236 -28.55 -6.90 -1.66
C GLU A 236 -30.08 -6.98 -1.50
N ALA A 237 -30.56 -7.14 -0.27
CA ALA A 237 -31.98 -7.03 0.08
C ALA A 237 -32.48 -5.59 0.24
N GLY A 238 -31.64 -4.58 -0.04
CA GLY A 238 -31.97 -3.16 -0.01
C GLY A 238 -31.70 -2.46 1.32
N ALA A 239 -30.96 -3.07 2.25
CA ALA A 239 -30.60 -2.44 3.50
C ALA A 239 -29.73 -1.19 3.26
N SER A 240 -30.06 -0.11 3.97
CA SER A 240 -29.16 1.04 4.12
C SER A 240 -29.00 1.40 5.59
N TYR A 241 -27.82 1.95 5.92
CA TYR A 241 -27.41 2.24 7.28
C TYR A 241 -27.22 3.75 7.43
N ARG A 242 -27.89 4.35 8.41
CA ARG A 242 -27.79 5.77 8.72
C ARG A 242 -27.36 5.94 10.16
N PHE A 243 -26.34 6.77 10.40
CA PHE A 243 -25.92 7.07 11.76
C PHE A 243 -27.09 7.63 12.58
N HIS A 244 -27.29 7.08 13.77
CA HIS A 244 -28.36 7.49 14.67
C HIS A 244 -27.83 8.24 15.88
N ARG A 245 -26.97 7.61 16.67
CA ARG A 245 -26.34 8.22 17.85
C ARG A 245 -25.11 7.45 18.31
N GLU A 246 -24.29 8.10 19.12
CA GLU A 246 -23.26 7.44 19.91
C GLU A 246 -23.86 6.82 21.20
N ALA A 247 -23.37 5.65 21.58
CA ALA A 247 -23.62 4.99 22.86
C ALA A 247 -22.40 5.16 23.80
N GLU A 248 -22.51 4.73 25.07
CA GLU A 248 -21.37 4.82 26.00
C GLU A 248 -20.10 4.14 25.44
N GLY A 249 -18.99 4.87 25.55
CA GLY A 249 -17.64 4.47 25.17
C GLY A 249 -16.61 5.25 25.97
N ASP A 250 -15.33 4.91 25.82
CA ASP A 250 -14.20 5.59 26.46
C ASP A 250 -13.30 6.27 25.43
N ASP A 251 -12.24 6.93 25.86
CA ASP A 251 -11.35 7.68 24.94
C ASP A 251 -10.63 6.79 23.91
N SER A 252 -10.61 5.48 24.11
CA SER A 252 -10.00 4.49 23.23
C SER A 252 -11.01 3.63 22.45
N SER A 253 -12.30 3.74 22.77
CA SER A 253 -13.35 2.90 22.20
C SER A 253 -14.66 3.66 22.06
N ARG A 254 -15.28 3.55 20.88
CA ARG A 254 -16.55 4.22 20.59
C ARG A 254 -17.54 3.18 20.10
N ARG A 255 -18.75 3.20 20.66
CA ARG A 255 -19.86 2.40 20.16
C ARG A 255 -20.86 3.31 19.48
N LEU A 256 -21.05 3.12 18.18
CA LEU A 256 -21.99 3.91 17.38
C LEU A 256 -23.21 3.05 17.04
N LEU A 257 -24.37 3.67 17.07
CA LEU A 257 -25.65 3.07 16.71
C LEU A 257 -26.11 3.60 15.36
N PHE A 258 -26.53 2.69 14.48
CA PHE A 258 -27.03 2.98 13.15
C PHE A 258 -28.45 2.46 13.02
N ALA A 259 -29.32 3.26 12.39
CA ALA A 259 -30.61 2.80 11.93
C ALA A 259 -30.41 2.04 10.62
N ARG A 260 -30.89 0.79 10.57
CA ARG A 260 -30.95 -0.04 9.37
C ARG A 260 -32.36 0.01 8.79
N THR A 261 -32.51 0.48 7.57
CA THR A 261 -33.78 0.50 6.85
C THR A 261 -33.78 -0.53 5.73
N GLY A 262 -34.77 -1.42 5.70
CA GLY A 262 -34.98 -2.42 4.64
C GLY A 262 -34.13 -3.69 4.80
N GLY A 263 -34.72 -4.84 4.48
CA GLY A 263 -34.12 -6.17 4.64
C GLY A 263 -35.19 -7.17 5.11
N ALA A 264 -35.59 -8.09 4.26
CA ALA A 264 -36.85 -8.84 4.36
C ALA A 264 -37.13 -9.55 5.71
N SER A 265 -38.10 -9.03 6.48
CA SER A 265 -39.30 -9.78 6.89
C SER A 265 -40.41 -8.78 7.23
N GLY A 266 -41.60 -9.01 6.68
CA GLY A 266 -42.67 -8.02 6.58
C GLY A 266 -43.31 -7.53 7.88
N ALA A 267 -44.21 -6.55 7.67
CA ALA A 267 -44.98 -5.74 8.61
C ALA A 267 -44.27 -4.49 9.14
N ASP A 268 -44.61 -3.35 8.52
CA ASP A 268 -44.23 -1.97 8.84
C ASP A 268 -42.73 -1.65 8.81
N GLY A 269 -42.37 -0.48 8.27
CA GLY A 269 -40.98 -0.03 8.13
C GLY A 269 -40.32 0.30 9.48
N ALA A 270 -40.13 -0.72 10.31
CA ALA A 270 -39.43 -0.66 11.57
C ALA A 270 -37.93 -0.48 11.28
N GLU A 271 -37.39 0.68 11.64
CA GLU A 271 -35.96 0.92 11.72
C GLU A 271 -35.38 -0.02 12.79
N ASP A 272 -34.60 -1.02 12.36
CA ASP A 272 -33.87 -1.86 13.30
C ASP A 272 -32.55 -1.17 13.66
N THR A 273 -32.14 -1.22 14.92
CA THR A 273 -30.93 -0.54 15.38
C THR A 273 -29.79 -1.54 15.45
N VAL A 274 -28.74 -1.30 14.67
CA VAL A 274 -27.50 -2.07 14.70
C VAL A 274 -26.37 -1.26 15.33
N SER A 275 -25.37 -1.93 15.88
CA SER A 275 -24.23 -1.29 16.52
C SER A 275 -22.91 -1.65 15.85
N ILE A 276 -21.99 -0.67 15.87
CA ILE A 276 -20.63 -0.81 15.38
C ILE A 276 -19.67 -0.27 16.45
N HIS A 277 -18.66 -1.06 16.76
CA HIS A 277 -17.65 -0.80 17.77
C HIS A 277 -16.35 -0.41 17.08
N LEU A 278 -15.82 0.75 17.43
CA LEU A 278 -14.55 1.26 16.94
C LEU A 278 -13.53 1.33 18.08
N ALA A 279 -12.28 1.03 17.76
CA ALA A 279 -11.12 1.20 18.62
C ALA A 279 -10.18 2.25 18.02
N LEU A 280 -9.60 3.10 18.86
CA LEU A 280 -8.57 4.05 18.44
C LEU A 280 -7.22 3.32 18.44
N THR A 281 -6.61 3.19 17.27
CA THR A 281 -5.28 2.59 17.09
C THR A 281 -4.25 3.63 16.68
N ASP A 282 -3.00 3.22 16.54
CA ASP A 282 -1.91 3.97 15.92
C ASP A 282 -2.20 4.42 14.47
N GLU A 283 -3.13 3.75 13.79
CA GLU A 283 -3.62 4.12 12.47
C GLU A 283 -4.88 5.03 12.50
N GLY A 284 -5.40 5.36 13.69
CA GLY A 284 -6.66 6.08 13.89
C GLY A 284 -7.82 5.15 14.28
N TRP A 285 -9.07 5.65 14.17
CA TRP A 285 -10.26 4.84 14.48
C TRP A 285 -10.40 3.67 13.50
N ARG A 286 -10.69 2.48 14.02
CA ARG A 286 -10.85 1.24 13.25
C ARG A 286 -11.98 0.39 13.82
N VAL A 287 -12.67 -0.36 12.97
CA VAL A 287 -13.78 -1.22 13.34
C VAL A 287 -13.26 -2.49 14.02
N ASN A 288 -13.68 -2.68 15.27
CA ASN A 288 -13.39 -3.87 16.08
C ASN A 288 -14.57 -4.85 16.09
N ALA A 289 -15.81 -4.36 15.98
CA ALA A 289 -16.98 -5.22 15.78
C ALA A 289 -18.10 -4.49 15.03
N ALA A 290 -18.90 -5.22 14.26
CA ALA A 290 -20.02 -4.63 13.52
C ALA A 290 -21.21 -5.60 13.43
N GLU A 291 -22.41 -5.05 13.56
CA GLU A 291 -23.68 -5.72 13.31
C GLU A 291 -24.25 -5.29 11.95
N TYR A 292 -24.97 -6.21 11.30
CA TYR A 292 -25.47 -6.09 9.92
C TYR A 292 -26.93 -6.39 9.78
#